data_AF-A0A356BUP6-F1
#
_entry.id   AF-A0A356BUP6-F1
#
_cell.length_a   1.000
_cell.length_b   1.000
_cell.length_c   1.000
_cell.angle_alpha   90.00
_cell.angle_beta   90.00
_cell.angle_gamma   90.00
#
_symmetry.space_group_name_H-M   'P 1'
#
loop_
_entity.id
_entity.type
_entity.pdbx_description
1 polymer ?
#
loop_
_entity_poly.entity_id
_entity_poly.type
_entity_poly.pdbx_seq_one_letter_code
_entity_poly.pdbx_strand_id
1 'polypeptide(L)'
;MLICRSLTRFPFRNRFEPTLRVYKWAERINSVEKGNEEVVMISAIFHDVGKSINGDTNHAEESAKICRDYLLDQGFDLDFVERVTNVIRVHSSKEMPAEDLSLEERILIDADTLDETGALTVLWDSVDTGAKKEQSYLIVYNRVAEALEHKKGDLKRLKTDEGRRLYHERIEFLESCIRNLEYELGMQ
;
A
#
# COMPACT_ATOMS: atom_id res chain seq x y z
N MET A 1 22.97 6.72 -13.36
CA MET A 1 21.90 7.41 -12.60
C MET A 1 20.63 7.32 -13.44
N LEU A 2 19.93 6.19 -13.37
CA LEU A 2 18.69 5.95 -14.11
C LEU A 2 17.57 6.70 -13.39
N ILE A 3 17.37 7.97 -13.75
CA ILE A 3 16.17 8.70 -13.37
C ILE A 3 15.04 8.04 -14.15
N CYS A 4 14.30 7.18 -13.46
CA CYS A 4 13.03 6.62 -13.90
C CYS A 4 12.09 7.80 -14.20
N ARG A 5 12.13 8.32 -15.43
CA ARG A 5 11.14 9.29 -15.92
C ARG A 5 9.84 8.51 -16.10
N SER A 6 9.06 8.36 -15.04
CA SER A 6 7.72 7.82 -15.16
C SER A 6 6.85 8.88 -15.82
N LEU A 7 6.37 8.56 -17.03
CA LEU A 7 5.19 9.20 -17.61
C LEU A 7 3.96 8.74 -16.79
N THR A 8 3.90 9.14 -15.52
CA THR A 8 2.75 8.85 -14.65
C THR A 8 1.76 10.00 -14.73
N ARG A 9 0.47 9.64 -14.75
CA ARG A 9 -0.67 10.56 -14.59
C ARG A 9 -0.51 11.51 -13.37
N PHE A 10 0.31 11.11 -12.39
CA PHE A 10 0.62 11.86 -11.18
C PHE A 10 2.15 12.02 -11.04
N PRO A 11 2.73 13.18 -11.39
CA PRO A 11 4.18 13.39 -11.40
C PRO A 11 4.82 13.38 -10.01
N PHE A 12 4.02 13.56 -8.96
CA PHE A 12 4.44 13.53 -7.55
C PHE A 12 4.45 12.11 -6.97
N ARG A 13 3.97 11.10 -7.71
CA ARG A 13 3.99 9.70 -7.28
C ARG A 13 5.11 8.97 -8.00
N ASN A 14 6.24 8.80 -7.32
CA ASN A 14 7.30 7.90 -7.79
C ASN A 14 7.08 6.48 -7.25
N ARG A 15 7.78 5.50 -7.82
CA ARG A 15 7.60 4.07 -7.46
C ARG A 15 8.42 3.64 -6.23
N PHE A 16 9.40 4.44 -5.81
CA PHE A 16 10.32 4.08 -4.73
C PHE A 16 9.74 4.42 -3.34
N GLU A 17 9.11 5.58 -3.20
CA GLU A 17 8.54 6.02 -1.94
C GLU A 17 7.42 5.12 -1.42
N PRO A 18 6.46 4.63 -2.24
CA PRO A 18 5.46 3.65 -1.80
C PRO A 18 6.11 2.41 -1.21
N THR A 19 7.14 1.85 -1.86
CA THR A 19 7.89 0.69 -1.34
C THR A 19 8.45 0.93 0.07
N LEU A 20 9.05 2.10 0.30
CA LEU A 20 9.58 2.45 1.64
C LEU A 20 8.48 2.58 2.68
N ARG A 21 7.32 3.13 2.32
CA ARG A 21 6.18 3.27 3.24
C ARG A 21 5.56 1.92 3.55
N VAL A 22 5.39 1.05 2.56
CA VAL A 22 4.93 -0.34 2.73
C VAL A 22 5.88 -1.11 3.63
N TYR A 23 7.21 -1.00 3.41
CA TYR A 23 8.20 -1.58 4.31
C TYR A 23 7.99 -1.15 5.76
N LYS A 24 7.77 0.15 6.00
CA LYS A 24 7.53 0.68 7.34
C LYS A 24 6.18 0.29 7.92
N TRP A 25 5.15 0.08 7.10
CA TRP A 25 3.89 -0.50 7.58
C TRP A 25 4.07 -1.96 7.97
N ALA A 26 4.76 -2.74 7.14
CA ALA A 26 5.05 -4.13 7.42
C ALA A 26 5.88 -4.29 8.71
N GLU A 27 6.88 -3.42 8.93
CA GLU A 27 7.67 -3.36 10.17
C GLU A 27 6.76 -3.13 11.40
N ARG A 28 5.83 -2.16 11.32
CA ARG A 28 4.90 -1.86 12.42
C ARG A 28 3.96 -3.02 12.71
N ILE A 29 3.32 -3.58 11.68
CA ILE A 29 2.41 -4.72 11.84
C ILE A 29 3.17 -5.91 12.42
N ASN A 30 4.32 -6.26 11.85
CA ASN A 30 5.10 -7.42 12.27
C ASN A 30 5.67 -7.28 13.70
N SER A 31 5.84 -6.05 14.19
CA SER A 31 6.22 -5.80 15.58
C SER A 31 5.21 -6.36 16.59
N VAL A 32 3.95 -6.55 16.18
CA VAL A 32 2.86 -7.13 16.97
C VAL A 32 2.56 -8.57 16.53
N GLU A 33 2.42 -8.80 15.22
CA GLU A 33 1.98 -10.10 14.66
C GLU A 33 3.05 -11.20 14.75
N LYS A 34 4.35 -10.85 14.79
CA LYS A 34 5.47 -11.79 14.98
C LYS A 34 5.63 -12.86 13.89
N GLY A 35 5.38 -12.52 12.63
CA GLY A 35 5.83 -13.31 11.48
C GLY A 35 7.36 -13.29 11.31
N ASN A 36 7.87 -14.10 10.38
CA ASN A 36 9.28 -14.12 10.05
C ASN A 36 9.72 -12.77 9.46
N GLU A 37 10.46 -12.01 10.25
CA GLU A 37 10.84 -10.63 9.91
C GLU A 37 11.61 -10.54 8.59
N GLU A 38 12.55 -11.45 8.34
CA GLU A 38 13.36 -11.43 7.13
C GLU A 38 12.51 -11.67 5.88
N VAL A 39 11.59 -12.64 5.95
CA VAL A 39 10.64 -12.91 4.86
C VAL A 39 9.77 -11.68 4.60
N VAL A 40 9.14 -11.12 5.63
CA VAL A 40 8.25 -9.95 5.47
C VAL A 40 8.99 -8.75 4.89
N MET A 41 10.17 -8.42 5.43
CA MET A 41 10.92 -7.23 5.04
C MET A 41 11.43 -7.32 3.61
N ILE A 42 11.96 -8.48 3.19
CA ILE A 42 12.40 -8.68 1.80
C ILE A 42 11.20 -8.64 0.87
N SER A 43 10.09 -9.33 1.21
CA SER A 43 8.89 -9.29 0.39
C SER A 43 8.35 -7.87 0.23
N ALA A 44 8.38 -7.04 1.28
CA ALA A 44 7.96 -5.64 1.20
C ALA A 44 8.86 -4.79 0.29
N ILE A 45 10.17 -5.03 0.25
CA ILE A 45 11.08 -4.33 -0.67
C ILE A 45 10.78 -4.68 -2.13
N PHE A 46 10.49 -5.95 -2.41
CA PHE A 46 10.35 -6.45 -3.78
C PHE A 46 8.92 -6.45 -4.31
N HIS A 47 7.88 -6.29 -3.48
CA HIS A 47 6.49 -6.58 -3.87
C HIS A 47 6.04 -5.94 -5.19
N ASP A 48 6.52 -4.73 -5.48
CA ASP A 48 6.07 -3.90 -6.60
C ASP A 48 7.12 -3.66 -7.71
N VAL A 49 8.30 -4.29 -7.62
CA VAL A 49 9.39 -4.06 -8.60
C VAL A 49 8.96 -4.42 -10.03
N GLY A 50 8.11 -5.44 -10.19
CA GLY A 50 7.52 -5.88 -11.46
C GLY A 50 6.67 -4.83 -12.17
N LYS A 51 6.20 -3.78 -11.46
CA LYS A 51 5.47 -2.66 -12.09
C LYS A 51 6.30 -1.89 -13.11
N SER A 52 7.63 -2.01 -13.06
CA SER A 52 8.55 -1.40 -14.03
C SER A 52 8.55 -2.13 -15.38
N ILE A 53 8.09 -3.37 -15.44
CA ILE A 53 8.05 -4.18 -16.67
C ILE A 53 6.69 -4.04 -17.36
N ASN A 54 5.61 -4.37 -16.67
CA ASN A 54 4.27 -4.51 -17.28
C ASN A 54 3.21 -3.57 -16.69
N GLY A 55 3.60 -2.53 -15.96
CA GLY A 55 2.64 -1.72 -15.19
C GLY A 55 1.93 -2.58 -14.15
N ASP A 56 0.63 -2.39 -13.95
CA ASP A 56 -0.11 -3.16 -12.93
C ASP A 56 -0.50 -4.58 -13.39
N THR A 57 -0.41 -4.88 -14.68
CA THR A 57 -0.76 -6.21 -15.20
C THR A 57 0.33 -7.21 -14.84
N ASN A 58 -0.05 -8.26 -14.10
CA ASN A 58 0.84 -9.36 -13.69
C ASN A 58 2.06 -8.92 -12.86
N HIS A 59 2.02 -7.74 -12.22
CA HIS A 59 3.18 -7.18 -11.53
C HIS A 59 3.66 -8.06 -10.37
N ALA A 60 2.76 -8.69 -9.62
CA ALA A 60 3.12 -9.57 -8.51
C ALA A 60 3.96 -10.77 -8.97
N GLU A 61 3.61 -11.39 -10.11
CA GLU A 61 4.37 -12.52 -10.66
C GLU A 61 5.74 -12.08 -11.18
N GLU A 62 5.82 -10.94 -11.85
CA GLU A 62 7.10 -10.38 -12.31
C GLU A 62 7.99 -9.94 -11.13
N SER A 63 7.41 -9.36 -10.09
CA SER A 63 8.10 -9.03 -8.84
C SER A 63 8.67 -10.28 -8.17
N ALA A 64 7.89 -11.36 -8.12
CA ALA A 64 8.33 -12.63 -7.56
C ALA A 64 9.51 -13.22 -8.35
N LYS A 65 9.47 -13.20 -9.69
CA LYS A 65 10.59 -13.65 -10.53
C LYS A 65 11.86 -12.84 -10.29
N ILE A 66 11.76 -11.51 -10.28
CA ILE A 66 12.91 -10.62 -10.04
C ILE A 66 13.51 -10.89 -8.65
N CYS A 67 12.66 -11.02 -7.62
CA CYS A 67 13.12 -11.33 -6.27
C CYS A 67 13.79 -12.71 -6.21
N ARG A 68 13.22 -13.71 -6.90
CA ARG A 68 13.75 -15.07 -6.96
C ARG A 68 15.16 -15.10 -7.52
N ASP A 69 15.36 -14.50 -8.67
CA ASP A 69 16.65 -14.46 -9.35
C ASP A 69 17.70 -13.73 -8.51
N TYR A 70 17.31 -12.60 -7.90
CA TYR A 70 18.17 -11.85 -7.00
C TYR A 70 18.61 -12.69 -5.79
N LEU A 71 17.68 -13.32 -5.07
CA LEU A 71 18.02 -14.06 -3.85
C LEU A 71 18.86 -15.32 -4.13
N LEU A 72 18.61 -16.01 -5.24
CA LEU A 72 19.44 -17.16 -5.64
C LEU A 72 20.87 -16.73 -6.00
N ASP A 73 21.03 -15.59 -6.69
CA ASP A 73 22.35 -15.01 -6.99
C ASP A 73 23.10 -14.61 -5.71
N GLN A 74 22.37 -14.17 -4.67
CA GLN A 74 22.94 -13.88 -3.36
C GLN A 74 23.22 -15.14 -2.49
N GLY A 75 22.88 -16.34 -2.98
CA GLY A 75 23.19 -17.61 -2.31
C GLY A 75 22.22 -18.01 -1.18
N PHE A 76 21.01 -17.45 -1.15
CA PHE A 76 19.97 -17.90 -0.22
C PHE A 76 19.47 -19.30 -0.57
N ASP A 77 19.03 -20.06 0.43
CA ASP A 77 18.49 -21.40 0.23
C ASP A 77 17.13 -21.37 -0.47
N LEU A 78 16.83 -22.46 -1.20
CA LEU A 78 15.63 -22.53 -2.04
C LEU A 78 14.33 -22.41 -1.22
N ASP A 79 14.28 -22.98 -0.01
CA ASP A 79 13.08 -22.94 0.83
C ASP A 79 12.78 -21.52 1.33
N PHE A 80 13.81 -20.74 1.66
CA PHE A 80 13.69 -19.32 1.95
C PHE A 80 13.21 -18.52 0.73
N VAL A 81 13.83 -18.75 -0.43
CA VAL A 81 13.47 -18.05 -1.67
C VAL A 81 12.01 -18.31 -2.06
N GLU A 82 11.54 -19.55 -2.00
CA GLU A 82 10.16 -19.88 -2.35
C GLU A 82 9.16 -19.27 -1.36
N ARG A 83 9.49 -19.17 -0.06
CA ARG A 83 8.66 -18.45 0.92
C ARG A 83 8.52 -16.97 0.58
N VAL A 84 9.63 -16.26 0.37
CA VAL A 84 9.62 -14.82 0.03
C VAL A 84 8.85 -14.54 -1.25
N THR A 85 9.10 -15.36 -2.28
CA THR A 85 8.47 -15.17 -3.59
C THR A 85 6.99 -15.52 -3.58
N ASN A 86 6.54 -16.47 -2.75
CA ASN A 86 5.11 -16.73 -2.57
C ASN A 86 4.39 -15.54 -1.93
N VAL A 87 4.99 -14.96 -0.87
CA VAL A 87 4.46 -13.76 -0.21
C VAL A 87 4.29 -12.61 -1.21
N ILE A 88 5.29 -12.41 -2.07
CA ILE A 88 5.22 -11.41 -3.14
C ILE A 88 4.15 -11.78 -4.17
N ARG A 89 4.02 -13.03 -4.59
CA ARG A 89 3.07 -13.41 -5.64
C ARG A 89 1.61 -13.17 -5.24
N VAL A 90 1.27 -13.36 -3.97
CA VAL A 90 -0.12 -13.25 -3.49
C VAL A 90 -0.48 -11.87 -2.94
N HIS A 91 0.46 -10.92 -2.83
CA HIS A 91 0.21 -9.63 -2.17
C HIS A 91 -0.93 -8.80 -2.82
N SER A 92 -1.16 -8.98 -4.13
CA SER A 92 -2.24 -8.33 -4.87
C SER A 92 -3.60 -9.04 -4.76
N SER A 93 -3.64 -10.25 -4.19
CA SER A 93 -4.83 -11.09 -4.05
C SER A 93 -5.67 -10.69 -2.82
N LYS A 94 -6.07 -9.42 -2.73
CA LYS A 94 -6.72 -8.82 -1.55
C LYS A 94 -8.04 -9.49 -1.12
N GLU A 95 -8.70 -10.19 -2.03
CA GLU A 95 -9.97 -10.87 -1.77
C GLU A 95 -9.78 -12.31 -1.21
N MET A 96 -8.55 -12.83 -1.15
CA MET A 96 -8.30 -14.15 -0.55
C MET A 96 -8.67 -14.16 0.96
N PRO A 97 -9.35 -15.20 1.46
CA PRO A 97 -9.60 -15.37 2.88
C PRO A 97 -8.30 -15.41 3.69
N ALA A 98 -8.33 -14.93 4.94
CA ALA A 98 -7.12 -14.88 5.75
C ALA A 98 -6.61 -16.28 6.07
N GLU A 99 -7.51 -17.22 6.33
CA GLU A 99 -7.24 -18.64 6.63
C GLU A 99 -6.42 -19.36 5.55
N ASP A 100 -6.49 -18.91 4.30
CA ASP A 100 -5.74 -19.47 3.16
C ASP A 100 -4.36 -18.85 2.97
N LEU A 101 -4.01 -17.87 3.81
CA LEU A 101 -2.76 -17.10 3.72
C LEU A 101 -1.85 -17.40 4.91
N SER A 102 -0.54 -17.47 4.65
CA SER A 102 0.49 -17.46 5.70
C SER A 102 0.49 -16.12 6.44
N LEU A 103 1.11 -16.08 7.63
CA LEU A 103 1.14 -14.84 8.41
C LEU A 103 1.89 -13.72 7.67
N GLU A 104 2.98 -14.05 7.00
CA GLU A 104 3.79 -13.10 6.23
C GLU A 104 3.03 -12.53 5.03
N GLU A 105 2.21 -13.36 4.37
CA GLU A 105 1.31 -12.94 3.29
C GLU A 105 0.26 -11.94 3.80
N ARG A 106 -0.36 -12.24 4.94
CA ARG A 106 -1.34 -11.36 5.58
C ARG A 106 -0.71 -10.02 5.94
N ILE A 107 0.49 -10.01 6.51
CA ILE A 107 1.20 -8.79 6.90
C ILE A 107 1.50 -7.92 5.66
N LEU A 108 2.04 -8.51 4.58
CA LEU A 108 2.34 -7.73 3.38
C LEU A 108 1.07 -7.19 2.72
N ILE A 109 0.01 -7.99 2.67
CA ILE A 109 -1.30 -7.54 2.15
C ILE A 109 -1.79 -6.31 2.90
N ASP A 110 -1.74 -6.34 4.23
CA ASP A 110 -2.20 -5.25 5.10
C ASP A 110 -1.32 -4.01 4.97
N ALA A 111 0.00 -4.20 4.93
CA ALA A 111 0.96 -3.11 4.80
C ALA A 111 0.79 -2.33 3.48
N ASP A 112 0.55 -3.05 2.38
CA ASP A 112 0.26 -2.46 1.07
C ASP A 112 -1.12 -1.78 1.03
N THR A 113 -2.13 -2.35 1.70
CA THR A 113 -3.46 -1.70 1.82
C THR A 113 -3.45 -0.44 2.70
N LEU A 114 -2.57 -0.39 3.70
CA LEU A 114 -2.37 0.80 4.55
C LEU A 114 -1.64 1.94 3.81
N ASP A 115 -0.86 1.65 2.77
CA ASP A 115 -0.23 2.71 2.01
C ASP A 115 -1.28 3.62 1.36
N GLU A 116 -1.00 4.92 1.36
CA GLU A 116 -1.92 5.95 0.83
C GLU A 116 -3.31 5.94 1.49
N THR A 117 -3.43 5.47 2.75
CA THR A 117 -4.62 5.56 3.59
C THR A 117 -4.41 6.52 4.76
N GLY A 118 -5.43 7.33 5.09
CA GLY A 118 -5.36 8.34 6.15
C GLY A 118 -4.87 9.70 5.64
N ALA A 119 -3.91 10.31 6.33
CA ALA A 119 -3.38 11.64 5.98
C ALA A 119 -2.86 11.73 4.53
N LEU A 120 -2.27 10.65 4.01
CA LEU A 120 -1.81 10.62 2.62
C LEU A 120 -2.96 10.68 1.61
N THR A 121 -4.15 10.18 1.94
CA THR A 121 -5.35 10.36 1.08
C THR A 121 -5.63 11.83 0.85
N VAL A 122 -5.66 12.63 1.92
CA VAL A 122 -5.97 14.06 1.88
C VAL A 122 -4.89 14.82 1.10
N LEU A 123 -3.62 14.53 1.37
CA LEU A 123 -2.49 15.14 0.65
C LEU A 123 -2.52 14.79 -0.84
N TRP A 124 -2.76 13.52 -1.17
CA TRP A 124 -2.82 13.05 -2.54
C TRP A 124 -3.93 13.75 -3.33
N ASP A 125 -5.15 13.79 -2.79
CA ASP A 125 -6.27 14.47 -3.45
C ASP A 125 -6.07 15.97 -3.58
N SER A 126 -5.44 16.59 -2.58
CA SER A 126 -5.11 18.02 -2.60
C SER A 126 -4.10 18.36 -3.69
N VAL A 127 -3.00 17.59 -3.78
CA VAL A 127 -1.94 17.81 -4.77
C VAL A 127 -2.44 17.51 -6.19
N ASP A 128 -3.17 16.42 -6.38
CA ASP A 128 -3.76 16.08 -7.68
C ASP A 128 -4.77 17.14 -8.15
N THR A 129 -5.63 17.61 -7.25
CA THR A 129 -6.59 18.67 -7.58
C THR A 129 -5.88 19.98 -7.87
N GLY A 130 -4.85 20.34 -7.10
CA GLY A 130 -4.05 21.56 -7.31
C GLY A 130 -3.29 21.58 -8.64
N ALA A 131 -3.04 20.42 -9.25
CA ALA A 131 -2.41 20.30 -10.56
C ALA A 131 -3.40 20.44 -11.73
N LYS A 132 -4.72 20.52 -11.46
CA LYS A 132 -5.78 20.63 -12.48
C LYS A 132 -6.20 22.07 -12.72
N LYS A 133 -6.85 22.31 -13.87
CA LYS A 133 -7.38 23.63 -14.24
C LYS A 133 -8.52 24.08 -13.31
N GLU A 134 -9.42 23.17 -12.96
CA GLU A 134 -10.49 23.41 -11.99
C GLU A 134 -10.04 22.88 -10.64
N GLN A 135 -10.03 23.78 -9.66
CA GLN A 135 -9.56 23.51 -8.31
C GLN A 135 -10.32 24.37 -7.31
N SER A 136 -10.72 23.75 -6.19
CA SER A 136 -11.32 24.44 -5.05
C SER A 136 -11.25 23.54 -3.82
N TYR A 137 -11.37 24.12 -2.63
CA TYR A 137 -11.48 23.35 -1.40
C TYR A 137 -12.68 22.39 -1.42
N LEU A 138 -13.79 22.79 -2.06
CA LEU A 138 -14.98 21.95 -2.20
C LEU A 138 -14.73 20.72 -3.10
N ILE A 139 -13.92 20.86 -4.15
CA ILE A 139 -13.53 19.73 -5.00
C ILE A 139 -12.68 18.73 -4.21
N VAL A 140 -11.68 19.22 -3.46
CA VAL A 140 -10.84 18.35 -2.61
C VAL A 140 -11.69 17.66 -1.55
N TYR A 141 -12.57 18.40 -0.87
CA TYR A 141 -13.51 17.87 0.11
C TYR A 141 -14.34 16.70 -0.46
N ASN A 142 -14.99 16.90 -1.62
CA ASN A 142 -15.82 15.86 -2.22
C ASN A 142 -15.03 14.60 -2.58
N ARG A 143 -13.79 14.77 -3.06
CA ARG A 143 -12.89 13.64 -3.39
C ARG A 143 -12.46 12.87 -2.15
N VAL A 144 -12.09 13.57 -1.08
CA VAL A 144 -11.72 12.93 0.20
C VAL A 144 -12.91 12.21 0.82
N ALA A 145 -14.11 12.78 0.72
CA ALA A 145 -15.35 12.14 1.16
C ALA A 145 -15.66 10.86 0.36
N GLU A 146 -15.55 10.90 -0.97
CA GLU A 146 -15.68 9.71 -1.81
C GLU A 146 -14.62 8.65 -1.47
N ALA A 147 -13.37 9.08 -1.30
CA ALA A 147 -12.26 8.20 -0.92
C ALA A 147 -12.47 7.54 0.45
N LEU A 148 -13.05 8.25 1.42
CA LEU A 148 -13.41 7.68 2.72
C LEU A 148 -14.39 6.51 2.56
N GLU A 149 -15.46 6.69 1.79
CA GLU A 149 -16.47 5.64 1.60
C GLU A 149 -15.88 4.39 0.93
N HIS A 150 -15.03 4.57 -0.09
CA HIS A 150 -14.29 3.46 -0.68
C HIS A 150 -13.36 2.77 0.34
N LYS A 151 -12.61 3.55 1.12
CA LYS A 151 -11.66 3.03 2.11
C LYS A 151 -12.34 2.32 3.28
N LYS A 152 -13.56 2.69 3.66
CA LYS A 152 -14.38 1.92 4.61
C LYS A 152 -14.69 0.53 4.06
N GLY A 153 -15.02 0.43 2.77
CA GLY A 153 -15.25 -0.85 2.09
C GLY A 153 -14.03 -1.76 2.05
N ASP A 154 -12.83 -1.18 2.02
CA ASP A 154 -11.55 -1.90 2.00
C ASP A 154 -11.19 -2.53 3.36
N LEU A 155 -11.89 -2.21 4.45
CA LEU A 155 -11.62 -2.78 5.77
C LEU A 155 -11.69 -4.33 5.78
N LYS A 156 -12.52 -4.92 4.92
CA LYS A 156 -12.63 -6.38 4.73
C LYS A 156 -11.38 -7.02 4.12
N ARG A 157 -10.50 -6.23 3.49
CA ARG A 157 -9.25 -6.70 2.88
C ARG A 157 -8.16 -6.93 3.91
N LEU A 158 -8.26 -6.34 5.10
CA LEU A 158 -7.25 -6.45 6.14
C LEU A 158 -7.31 -7.83 6.80
N LYS A 159 -6.16 -8.49 6.90
CA LYS A 159 -5.99 -9.89 7.26
C LYS A 159 -5.55 -10.08 8.70
N THR A 160 -4.76 -9.15 9.24
CA THR A 160 -4.19 -9.19 10.59
C THR A 160 -5.00 -8.33 11.58
N ASP A 161 -4.90 -8.62 12.87
CA ASP A 161 -5.58 -7.83 13.90
C ASP A 161 -4.92 -6.45 14.02
N GLU A 162 -3.59 -6.39 14.01
CA GLU A 162 -2.85 -5.13 14.06
C GLU A 162 -3.06 -4.29 12.80
N GLY A 163 -3.08 -4.91 11.62
CA GLY A 163 -3.40 -4.23 10.36
C GLY A 163 -4.80 -3.61 10.40
N ARG A 164 -5.81 -4.35 10.87
CA ARG A 164 -7.17 -3.82 11.08
C ARG A 164 -7.18 -2.65 12.07
N ARG A 165 -6.48 -2.77 13.20
CA ARG A 165 -6.41 -1.72 14.23
C ARG A 165 -5.81 -0.43 13.67
N LEU A 166 -4.65 -0.52 13.02
CA LEU A 166 -3.97 0.63 12.39
C LEU A 166 -4.81 1.25 11.28
N TYR A 167 -5.48 0.42 10.46
CA TYR A 167 -6.34 0.89 9.38
C TYR A 167 -7.55 1.65 9.94
N HIS A 168 -8.16 1.16 11.03
CA HIS A 168 -9.27 1.82 11.69
C HIS A 168 -8.90 3.24 12.15
N GLU A 169 -7.73 3.42 12.78
CA GLU A 169 -7.24 4.76 13.15
C GLU A 169 -7.10 5.70 11.95
N ARG A 170 -6.74 5.18 10.78
CA ARG A 170 -6.64 5.99 9.56
C ARG A 170 -8.02 6.41 9.04
N ILE A 171 -9.03 5.55 9.19
CA ILE A 171 -10.42 5.87 8.87
C ILE A 171 -10.96 6.92 9.85
N GLU A 172 -10.73 6.76 11.15
CA GLU A 172 -11.12 7.75 12.17
C GLU A 172 -10.49 9.13 11.90
N PHE A 173 -9.22 9.16 11.48
CA PHE A 173 -8.56 10.38 11.05
C PHE A 173 -9.30 11.05 9.87
N LEU A 174 -9.66 10.29 8.84
CA LEU A 174 -10.36 10.82 7.67
C LEU A 174 -11.75 11.34 8.02
N GLU A 175 -12.50 10.62 8.85
CA GLU A 175 -13.79 11.07 9.35
C GLU A 175 -13.67 12.38 10.15
N SER A 176 -12.64 12.49 11.00
CA SER A 176 -12.35 13.72 11.72
C SER A 176 -11.99 14.86 10.77
N CYS A 177 -11.16 14.60 9.75
CA CYS A 177 -10.77 15.58 8.75
C CYS A 177 -11.99 16.11 7.98
N ILE A 178 -12.89 15.23 7.53
CA ILE A 178 -14.13 15.62 6.84
C ILE A 178 -15.01 16.50 7.72
N ARG A 179 -15.25 16.12 8.98
CA ARG A 179 -16.05 16.95 9.90
C ARG A 179 -15.47 18.35 10.09
N ASN A 180 -14.15 18.48 10.20
CA ASN A 180 -13.51 19.79 10.33
C ASN A 180 -13.63 20.59 9.02
N LEU A 181 -13.45 19.95 7.86
CA LEU A 181 -13.63 20.61 6.56
C LEU A 181 -15.06 21.11 6.37
N GLU A 182 -16.09 20.33 6.75
CA GLU A 182 -17.49 20.77 6.67
C GLU A 182 -17.74 22.04 7.49
N TYR A 183 -17.21 22.10 8.71
CA TYR A 183 -17.32 23.26 9.58
C TYR A 183 -16.57 24.47 9.02
N GLU A 184 -15.31 24.30 8.62
CA GLU A 184 -14.44 25.38 8.12
C GLU A 184 -14.90 25.94 6.77
N LEU A 185 -15.55 25.12 5.94
CA LEU A 185 -16.16 25.53 4.67
C LEU A 185 -17.55 26.17 4.84
N GLY A 186 -18.09 26.22 6.06
CA GLY A 186 -19.41 26.77 6.35
C GLY A 186 -20.55 25.94 5.76
N MET A 187 -20.39 24.62 5.70
CA MET A 187 -21.42 23.68 5.23
C MET A 187 -22.38 23.25 6.35
N GLN A 188 -22.05 23.58 7.59
CA GLN A 188 -22.81 23.32 8.82
C GLN A 188 -22.98 24.59 9.65
#